data_AF-A0A976D1A1-F1
#
_entry.id   AF-A0A976D1A1-F1
#
_cell.length_a   1.000
_cell.length_b   1.000
_cell.length_c   1.000
_cell.angle_alpha   90.00
_cell.angle_beta   90.00
_cell.angle_gamma   90.00
#
_symmetry.space_group_name_H-M   'P 1'
#
loop_
_entity.id
_entity.type
_entity.pdbx_description
1 polymer ?
#
loop_
_entity_poly.entity_id
_entity_poly.type
_entity_poly.pdbx_seq_one_letter_code
_entity_poly.pdbx_strand_id
1 'polypeptide(L)'
;MGVADQLAQLKAEKAAANLKAGEEFLAANKEKEGVVSLPSGLQYLVLTQGEGEKPLAHHEVTCHYHGTLTDGTIFDSSVQRGRPASFPLGAVIKGWTEGLQYMPTG
;
A
#
# COMPACT_ATOMS: atom_id res chain seq x y z
N MET A 1 -23.82 2.33 30.26
CA MET A 1 -22.59 2.10 29.48
C MET A 1 -21.65 3.25 29.77
N GLY A 2 -20.41 2.94 30.17
CA GLY A 2 -19.41 3.98 30.39
C GLY A 2 -18.87 4.53 29.07
N VAL A 3 -18.25 5.71 29.10
CA VAL A 3 -17.59 6.31 27.93
C VAL A 3 -16.56 5.35 27.32
N ALA A 4 -15.87 4.55 28.15
CA ALA A 4 -14.94 3.53 27.69
C ALA A 4 -15.61 2.43 26.84
N ASP A 5 -16.79 1.96 27.26
CA ASP A 5 -17.56 0.93 26.53
C ASP A 5 -18.04 1.49 25.18
N GLN A 6 -18.52 2.74 25.17
CA GLN A 6 -18.96 3.41 23.95
C GLN A 6 -17.81 3.61 22.96
N LEU A 7 -16.61 4.00 23.45
CA LEU A 7 -15.43 4.13 22.60
C LEU A 7 -14.96 2.77 22.05
N ALA A 8 -15.03 1.71 22.85
CA ALA A 8 -14.69 0.36 22.39
C ALA A 8 -15.65 -0.11 21.29
N GLN A 9 -16.96 0.10 21.49
CA GLN A 9 -17.98 -0.25 20.50
C GLN A 9 -17.79 0.53 19.19
N LEU A 10 -17.61 1.85 19.26
CA LEU A 10 -17.36 2.68 18.08
C LEU A 10 -16.10 2.26 17.32
N LYS A 11 -15.04 1.85 18.04
CA LYS A 11 -13.82 1.33 17.41
C LYS A 11 -14.07 0.00 16.70
N ALA A 12 -14.82 -0.90 17.33
CA ALA A 12 -15.16 -2.20 16.74
C ALA A 12 -16.02 -2.03 15.48
N GLU A 13 -17.03 -1.16 15.53
CA GLU A 13 -17.89 -0.85 14.37
C GLU A 13 -17.09 -0.25 13.22
N LYS A 14 -16.20 0.72 13.50
CA LYS A 14 -15.30 1.28 12.48
C LYS A 14 -14.33 0.26 11.91
N ALA A 15 -13.76 -0.61 12.75
CA ALA A 15 -12.86 -1.66 12.30
C ALA A 15 -13.57 -2.66 11.36
N ALA A 16 -14.80 -3.06 11.72
CA ALA A 16 -15.62 -3.94 10.88
C ALA A 16 -15.99 -3.28 9.55
N ALA A 17 -16.38 -1.99 9.57
CA ALA A 17 -16.67 -1.23 8.36
C ALA A 17 -15.44 -1.11 7.45
N ASN A 18 -14.27 -0.81 8.03
CA ASN A 18 -13.02 -0.71 7.28
C ASN A 18 -12.59 -2.05 6.68
N LEU A 19 -12.77 -3.16 7.42
CA LEU A 19 -12.47 -4.50 6.91
C LEU A 19 -13.32 -4.80 5.68
N LYS A 20 -14.65 -4.62 5.80
CA LYS A 20 -15.58 -4.86 4.69
C LYS A 20 -15.26 -3.98 3.48
N ALA A 21 -15.06 -2.68 3.68
CA ALA A 21 -14.72 -1.76 2.59
C ALA A 21 -13.36 -2.11 1.94
N GLY A 22 -12.39 -2.58 2.73
CA GLY A 22 -11.10 -3.05 2.23
C GLY A 22 -11.23 -4.31 1.37
N GLU A 23 -12.01 -5.29 1.82
CA GLU A 23 -12.27 -6.53 1.06
C GLU A 23 -13.01 -6.24 -0.26
N GLU A 24 -14.04 -5.39 -0.23
CA GLU A 24 -14.76 -4.95 -1.44
C GLU A 24 -13.84 -4.21 -2.41
N PHE A 25 -12.97 -3.31 -1.90
CA PHE A 25 -11.99 -2.62 -2.72
C PHE A 25 -11.01 -3.59 -3.39
N LEU A 26 -10.45 -4.55 -2.64
CA LEU A 26 -9.54 -5.55 -3.19
C LEU A 26 -10.24 -6.49 -4.19
N ALA A 27 -11.51 -6.83 -3.93
CA ALA A 27 -12.31 -7.65 -4.83
C ALA A 27 -12.64 -6.93 -6.14
N ALA A 28 -12.91 -5.63 -6.12
CA ALA A 28 -13.10 -4.85 -7.33
C ALA A 28 -11.77 -4.56 -8.05
N ASN A 29 -10.68 -4.36 -7.30
CA ASN A 29 -9.40 -3.97 -7.87
C ASN A 29 -8.73 -5.11 -8.66
N LYS A 30 -8.87 -6.37 -8.22
CA LYS A 30 -8.35 -7.54 -8.95
C LYS A 30 -8.99 -7.73 -10.34
N GLU A 31 -10.15 -7.13 -10.59
CA GLU A 31 -10.87 -7.23 -11.87
C GLU A 31 -10.43 -6.17 -12.88
N LYS A 32 -9.66 -5.17 -12.44
CA LYS A 32 -9.16 -4.13 -13.35
C LYS A 32 -8.08 -4.68 -14.27
N GLU A 33 -8.06 -4.17 -15.49
CA GLU A 33 -7.08 -4.55 -16.49
C GLU A 33 -5.64 -4.25 -16.02
N GLY A 34 -4.74 -5.22 -16.23
CA GLY A 34 -3.33 -5.10 -15.85
C GLY A 34 -3.02 -5.34 -14.37
N VAL A 35 -4.03 -5.49 -13.50
CA VAL A 35 -3.79 -5.81 -12.09
C VAL A 35 -3.36 -7.27 -11.94
N VAL A 36 -2.22 -7.46 -11.28
CA VAL A 36 -1.66 -8.77 -10.95
C VAL A 36 -1.85 -9.02 -9.46
N SER A 37 -2.44 -10.17 -9.12
CA SER A 37 -2.60 -10.62 -7.73
C SER A 37 -1.52 -11.63 -7.36
N LEU A 38 -0.88 -11.43 -6.21
CA LEU A 38 0.14 -12.32 -5.66
C LEU A 38 -0.46 -13.28 -4.62
N PRO A 39 0.19 -14.43 -4.35
CA PRO A 39 -0.26 -15.38 -3.31
C PRO A 39 -0.36 -14.79 -1.90
N SER A 40 0.40 -13.73 -1.62
CA SER A 40 0.34 -13.00 -0.34
C SER A 40 -0.95 -12.19 -0.16
N GLY A 41 -1.73 -12.01 -1.22
CA GLY A 41 -2.89 -11.10 -1.28
C GLY A 41 -2.54 -9.70 -1.79
N LEU A 42 -1.25 -9.39 -2.00
CA LEU A 42 -0.84 -8.12 -2.61
C LEU A 42 -1.31 -8.05 -4.07
N GLN A 43 -1.85 -6.89 -4.45
CA GLN A 43 -2.19 -6.58 -5.83
C GLN A 43 -1.34 -5.42 -6.31
N TYR A 44 -0.81 -5.51 -7.53
CA TYR A 44 -0.08 -4.40 -8.14
C TYR A 44 -0.47 -4.22 -9.61
N LEU A 45 -0.28 -3.00 -10.09
CA LEU A 45 -0.46 -2.61 -11.49
C LEU A 45 0.80 -1.88 -11.94
N VAL A 46 1.39 -2.31 -13.06
CA VAL A 46 2.55 -1.63 -13.64
C VAL A 46 2.04 -0.47 -14.50
N LEU A 47 2.23 0.76 -14.02
CA LEU A 47 1.86 1.97 -14.77
C LEU A 47 2.91 2.33 -15.83
N THR A 48 4.17 2.13 -15.51
CA THR A 48 5.31 2.34 -16.40
C THR A 48 6.35 1.30 -16.04
N GLN A 49 6.87 0.62 -17.05
CA GLN A 49 7.88 -0.41 -16.86
C GLN A 49 9.26 0.23 -16.93
N GLY A 50 10.00 0.17 -15.82
CA GLY A 50 11.42 0.54 -15.80
C GLY A 50 12.28 -0.45 -16.58
N GLU A 51 13.51 -0.03 -16.87
CA GLU A 51 14.49 -0.82 -17.65
C GLU A 51 15.70 -1.28 -16.81
N GLY A 52 15.79 -0.82 -15.56
CA GLY A 52 16.89 -1.12 -14.66
C GLY A 52 16.73 -2.43 -13.90
N GLU A 53 17.60 -2.65 -12.92
CA GLU A 53 17.54 -3.84 -12.08
C GLU A 53 16.38 -3.77 -11.09
N LYS A 54 15.86 -4.95 -10.74
CA LYS A 54 14.88 -5.10 -9.67
C LYS A 54 15.59 -5.07 -8.32
N PRO A 55 15.10 -4.29 -7.33
CA PRO A 55 15.71 -4.27 -6.01
C PRO A 55 15.50 -5.61 -5.31
N LEU A 56 16.45 -5.98 -4.44
CA LEU A 56 16.31 -7.11 -3.52
C LEU A 56 15.91 -6.57 -2.15
N ALA A 57 15.31 -7.43 -1.31
CA ALA A 57 14.82 -7.03 0.01
C ALA A 57 15.85 -6.36 0.94
N HIS A 58 17.16 -6.56 0.71
CA HIS A 58 18.23 -5.94 1.51
C HIS A 58 18.78 -4.64 0.89
N HIS A 59 18.31 -4.24 -0.29
CA HIS A 59 18.72 -2.98 -0.91
C HIS A 59 18.05 -1.78 -0.25
N GLU A 60 18.72 -0.64 -0.38
CA GLU A 60 18.10 0.67 -0.17
C GLU A 60 17.43 1.13 -1.46
N VAL A 61 16.22 1.64 -1.35
CA VAL A 61 15.45 2.13 -2.50
C VAL A 61 15.10 3.60 -2.29
N THR A 62 15.10 4.37 -3.37
CA THR A 62 14.72 5.79 -3.37
C THR A 62 13.57 5.98 -4.34
N CYS A 63 12.44 6.51 -3.88
CA CYS A 63 11.26 6.67 -4.73
C CYS A 63 10.38 7.87 -4.37
N HIS A 64 9.60 8.28 -5.36
CA HIS A 64 8.41 9.11 -5.15
C HIS A 64 7.18 8.22 -4.95
N TYR A 65 6.32 8.59 -3.99
CA TYR A 65 5.11 7.84 -3.69
C TYR A 65 3.98 8.72 -3.15
N HIS A 66 2.77 8.18 -3.25
CA HIS A 66 1.57 8.61 -2.54
C HIS A 66 0.99 7.43 -1.78
N GLY A 67 0.82 7.59 -0.47
CA GLY A 67 0.02 6.71 0.38
C GLY A 67 -1.39 7.29 0.52
N THR A 68 -2.37 6.58 -0.04
CA THR A 68 -3.78 6.94 0.04
C THR A 68 -4.58 5.85 0.74
N LEU A 69 -5.65 6.24 1.44
CA LEU A 69 -6.70 5.34 1.85
C LEU A 69 -7.54 4.91 0.63
N THR A 70 -8.41 3.91 0.80
CA THR A 70 -9.28 3.38 -0.28
C THR A 70 -10.30 4.41 -0.79
N ASP A 71 -10.56 5.46 -0.03
CA ASP A 71 -11.40 6.60 -0.41
C ASP A 71 -10.62 7.71 -1.16
N GLY A 72 -9.31 7.54 -1.35
CA GLY A 72 -8.44 8.52 -2.00
C GLY A 72 -7.81 9.55 -1.05
N THR A 73 -8.14 9.55 0.23
CA THR A 73 -7.53 10.45 1.23
C THR A 73 -6.02 10.18 1.32
N ILE A 74 -5.20 11.18 1.00
CA ILE A 74 -3.74 11.09 1.13
C ILE A 74 -3.37 11.17 2.61
N PHE A 75 -2.71 10.13 3.14
CA PHE A 75 -2.15 10.16 4.49
C PHE A 75 -0.64 10.44 4.47
N ASP A 76 0.04 10.16 3.37
CA ASP A 76 1.47 10.41 3.22
C ASP A 76 1.85 10.62 1.72
N SER A 77 2.77 11.52 1.43
CA SER A 77 3.26 11.75 0.06
C SER A 77 4.65 12.39 0.05
N SER A 78 5.61 11.73 -0.60
CA SER A 78 6.93 12.32 -0.83
C SER A 78 6.92 13.36 -1.95
N VAL A 79 5.98 13.24 -2.90
CA VAL A 79 5.77 14.23 -3.97
C VAL A 79 5.29 15.56 -3.39
N GLN A 80 4.32 15.56 -2.46
CA GLN A 80 3.87 16.79 -1.79
C GLN A 80 4.98 17.42 -0.94
N ARG A 81 5.89 16.61 -0.39
CA ARG A 81 7.08 17.10 0.30
C ARG A 81 8.16 17.65 -0.65
N GLY A 82 8.02 17.46 -1.96
CA GLY A 82 8.99 17.94 -2.96
C GLY A 82 10.33 17.23 -2.96
N ARG A 83 10.48 16.10 -2.25
CA ARG A 83 11.72 15.31 -2.22
C ARG A 83 11.44 13.81 -2.13
N PRO A 84 12.20 12.96 -2.83
CA PRO A 84 12.02 11.51 -2.76
C PRO A 84 12.33 11.00 -1.34
N ALA A 85 11.83 9.82 -1.02
CA ALA A 85 12.14 9.13 0.22
C ALA A 85 13.08 7.96 -0.06
N SER A 86 14.09 7.80 0.80
CA SER A 86 15.04 6.69 0.77
C SER A 86 14.87 5.85 2.03
N PHE A 87 14.82 4.53 1.87
CA PHE A 87 14.64 3.61 2.99
C PHE A 87 15.16 2.21 2.63
N PRO A 88 15.61 1.43 3.64
CA PRO A 88 15.95 0.03 3.44
C PRO A 88 14.69 -0.80 3.19
N LEU A 89 14.65 -1.54 2.08
CA LEU A 89 13.46 -2.26 1.62
C LEU A 89 12.98 -3.34 2.60
N GLY A 90 13.88 -3.89 3.40
CA GLY A 90 13.59 -4.89 4.42
C GLY A 90 12.97 -4.33 5.70
N ALA A 91 12.91 -3.00 5.88
CA ALA A 91 12.41 -2.35 7.09
C ALA A 91 11.08 -1.60 6.89
N VAL A 92 10.46 -1.73 5.72
CA VAL A 92 9.14 -1.14 5.42
C VAL A 92 8.02 -2.17 5.59
N ILE A 93 6.77 -1.75 5.39
CA ILE A 93 5.61 -2.64 5.46
C ILE A 93 5.75 -3.78 4.45
N LYS A 94 5.25 -4.96 4.81
CA LYS A 94 5.41 -6.20 4.03
C LYS A 94 5.02 -6.06 2.56
N GLY A 95 3.93 -5.34 2.28
CA GLY A 95 3.48 -5.08 0.90
C GLY A 95 4.48 -4.29 0.07
N TRP A 96 5.24 -3.36 0.68
CA TRP A 96 6.32 -2.65 -0.01
C TRP A 96 7.53 -3.55 -0.20
N THR A 97 7.93 -4.28 0.85
CA THR A 97 9.06 -5.22 0.77
C THR A 97 8.84 -6.24 -0.35
N GLU A 98 7.64 -6.77 -0.53
CA GLU A 98 7.31 -7.68 -1.62
C GLU A 98 7.14 -6.96 -2.96
N GLY A 99 6.29 -5.93 -3.02
CA GLY A 99 5.87 -5.29 -4.27
C GLY A 99 7.01 -4.62 -5.03
N LEU A 100 7.90 -3.90 -4.33
CA LEU A 100 9.00 -3.19 -4.99
C LEU A 100 10.01 -4.13 -5.64
N GLN A 101 10.14 -5.39 -5.19
CA GLN A 101 11.01 -6.38 -5.83
C GLN A 101 10.51 -6.81 -7.22
N TYR A 102 9.26 -6.49 -7.58
CA TYR A 102 8.71 -6.72 -8.92
C TYR A 102 8.92 -5.52 -9.85
N MET A 103 9.33 -4.37 -9.33
CA MET A 103 9.46 -3.11 -10.07
C MET A 103 10.93 -2.91 -10.49
N PRO A 104 11.24 -3.00 -11.79
CA PRO A 104 12.55 -2.57 -12.29
C PRO A 104 12.76 -1.08 -11.99
N THR A 105 14.01 -0.69 -11.78
CA THR A 105 14.36 0.72 -11.60
C THR A 105 14.09 1.51 -12.90
N GLY A 106 13.54 2.71 -12.80
CA GLY A 106 13.25 3.59 -13.95
C GLY A 106 11.78 3.91 -14.11
#